data_AF-A0A530A197-F1
#
_entry.id   AF-A0A530A197-F1
#
_cell.length_a   1.000
_cell.length_b   1.000
_cell.length_c   1.000
_cell.angle_alpha   90.00
_cell.angle_beta   90.00
_cell.angle_gamma   90.00
#
_symmetry.space_group_name_H-M   'P 1'
#
loop_
_entity.id
_entity.type
_entity.pdbx_description
1 polymer ?
#
loop_
_entity_poly.entity_id
_entity_poly.type
_entity_poly.pdbx_seq_one_letter_code
_entity_poly.pdbx_strand_id
1 'polypeptide(L)'
;MNIFADFNARIVKAVEALDLKDKEGAALDLSRIAVEPPRDASHGDLATNAAMVLAKPTGQNPRALAEKLAEALRSDADIASAEIAGPGFVNLRLKDAFWHT
;
A
#
# COMPACT_ATOMS: atom_id res chain seq x y z
N MET A 1 -1.13 16.25 12.15
CA MET A 1 -1.35 15.34 11.02
C MET A 1 -0.88 13.96 11.43
N ASN A 2 -1.69 12.91 11.28
CA ASN A 2 -1.25 11.54 11.55
C ASN A 2 -0.98 10.87 10.20
N ILE A 3 0.25 11.03 9.71
CA ILE A 3 0.67 10.57 8.39
C ILE A 3 0.32 9.10 8.14
N PHE A 4 0.44 8.24 9.15
CA PHE A 4 0.13 6.81 9.02
C PHE A 4 -1.36 6.57 8.81
N ALA A 5 -2.22 7.27 9.55
CA ALA A 5 -3.67 7.16 9.38
C ALA A 5 -4.11 7.74 8.02
N ASP A 6 -3.53 8.86 7.62
CA ASP A 6 -3.85 9.54 6.36
C ASP A 6 -3.49 8.64 5.16
N PHE A 7 -2.28 8.07 5.15
CA PHE A 7 -1.85 7.16 4.10
C PHE A 7 -2.54 5.80 4.18
N ASN A 8 -2.93 5.32 5.36
CA ASN A 8 -3.74 4.11 5.48
C ASN A 8 -5.07 4.29 4.73
N ALA A 9 -5.76 5.41 4.94
CA ALA A 9 -7.00 5.72 4.23
C ALA A 9 -6.80 5.81 2.71
N ARG A 10 -5.71 6.42 2.24
CA ARG A 10 -5.37 6.50 0.81
C ARG A 10 -5.07 5.12 0.20
N ILE A 11 -4.35 4.27 0.92
CA ILE A 11 -4.05 2.90 0.48
C ILE A 11 -5.32 2.05 0.44
N VAL A 12 -6.19 2.15 1.44
CA VAL A 12 -7.51 1.48 1.42
C VAL A 12 -8.30 1.90 0.18
N LYS A 13 -8.36 3.20 -0.11
CA LYS A 13 -9.03 3.72 -1.31
C LYS A 13 -8.40 3.20 -2.61
N ALA A 14 -7.07 3.11 -2.67
CA ALA A 14 -6.37 2.55 -3.81
C ALA A 14 -6.71 1.06 -4.00
N VAL A 15 -6.79 0.29 -2.91
CA VAL A 15 -7.17 -1.13 -2.94
C VAL A 15 -8.63 -1.31 -3.37
N GLU A 16 -9.55 -0.47 -2.88
CA GLU A 16 -10.95 -0.47 -3.32
C GLU A 16 -11.07 -0.21 -4.82
N ALA A 17 -10.27 0.72 -5.36
CA ALA A 17 -10.24 1.03 -6.80
C ALA A 17 -9.68 -0.12 -7.66
N LEU A 18 -8.93 -1.07 -7.09
CA LEU A 18 -8.50 -2.28 -7.78
C LEU A 18 -9.60 -3.33 -7.92
N ASP A 19 -10.76 -3.12 -7.28
CA ASP A 19 -11.95 -4.00 -7.29
C ASP A 19 -11.62 -5.49 -7.07
N LEU A 20 -10.68 -5.75 -6.16
CA LEU A 20 -10.28 -7.10 -5.81
C LEU A 20 -11.41 -7.80 -5.03
N LYS A 21 -11.64 -9.07 -5.34
CA LYS A 21 -12.57 -9.97 -4.62
C LYS A 21 -11.81 -11.13 -4.00
N ASP A 22 -12.37 -11.70 -2.94
CA ASP A 22 -11.89 -12.99 -2.44
C ASP A 22 -12.20 -14.14 -3.41
N LYS A 23 -11.83 -15.36 -3.03
CA LYS A 23 -12.04 -16.58 -3.83
C LYS A 23 -13.52 -16.89 -4.05
N GLU A 24 -14.38 -16.40 -3.19
CA GLU A 24 -15.83 -16.58 -3.22
C GLU A 24 -16.56 -15.41 -3.92
N GLY A 25 -15.83 -14.38 -4.35
CA GLY A 25 -16.37 -13.20 -5.02
C GLY A 25 -16.91 -12.11 -4.08
N ALA A 26 -16.68 -12.24 -2.77
CA ALA A 26 -17.11 -11.28 -1.76
C ALA A 26 -16.09 -10.14 -1.56
N ALA A 27 -16.54 -9.12 -0.82
CA ALA A 27 -15.71 -7.97 -0.47
C ALA A 27 -14.59 -8.37 0.51
N LEU A 28 -13.40 -7.80 0.32
CA LEU A 28 -12.23 -8.08 1.14
C LEU A 28 -12.30 -7.36 2.50
N ASP A 29 -11.84 -8.04 3.56
CA ASP A 29 -11.57 -7.40 4.84
C ASP A 29 -10.27 -6.58 4.75
N LEU A 30 -10.41 -5.26 4.78
CA LEU A 30 -9.30 -4.30 4.68
C LEU A 30 -8.77 -3.86 6.05
N SER A 31 -9.38 -4.30 7.16
CA SER A 31 -9.03 -3.84 8.53
C SER A 31 -7.61 -4.19 8.97
N ARG A 32 -6.98 -5.16 8.30
CA ARG A 32 -5.61 -5.61 8.58
C ARG A 32 -4.54 -4.89 7.76
N ILE A 33 -4.95 -4.00 6.83
CA ILE A 33 -4.01 -3.13 6.12
C ILE A 33 -3.42 -2.16 7.13
N ALA A 34 -2.09 -2.14 7.20
CA ALA A 34 -1.32 -1.26 8.05
C ALA A 34 -0.38 -0.38 7.23
N VAL A 35 -0.09 0.79 7.78
CA VAL A 35 0.97 1.69 7.31
C VAL A 35 1.84 2.00 8.51
N GLU A 36 3.13 1.73 8.37
CA GLU A 36 4.12 1.80 9.44
C GLU A 36 5.40 2.46 8.93
N PRO A 37 6.26 2.98 9.82
CA PRO A 37 7.60 3.37 9.42
C PRO A 37 8.35 2.18 8.80
N PRO A 38 9.11 2.37 7.72
CA PRO A 38 9.99 1.33 7.21
C PRO A 38 11.01 0.91 8.27
N ARG A 39 11.37 -0.38 8.28
CA ARG A 39 12.42 -0.90 9.18
C ARG A 39 13.78 -0.26 8.94
N ASP A 40 14.04 0.13 7.71
CA ASP A 40 15.25 0.82 7.27
C ASP A 40 14.82 2.13 6.61
N ALA A 41 15.32 3.27 7.12
CA ALA A 41 14.97 4.59 6.62
C ALA A 41 15.39 4.82 5.15
N SER A 42 16.34 4.04 4.62
CA SER A 42 16.72 4.10 3.20
C SER A 42 15.57 3.66 2.28
N HIS A 43 14.60 2.89 2.79
CA HIS A 43 13.46 2.41 2.03
C HIS A 43 12.34 3.46 1.84
N GLY A 44 12.46 4.65 2.43
CA GLY A 44 11.49 5.73 2.29
C GLY A 44 10.85 6.11 3.62
N ASP A 45 9.65 6.68 3.55
CA ASP A 45 8.98 7.31 4.68
C ASP A 45 7.90 6.41 5.28
N LEU A 46 7.26 5.57 4.46
CA LEU A 46 6.15 4.70 4.83
C LEU A 46 6.31 3.30 4.24
N ALA A 47 5.80 2.29 4.92
CA ALA A 47 5.68 0.94 4.40
C ALA A 47 4.27 0.41 4.64
N THR A 48 3.72 -0.33 3.67
CA THR A 48 2.44 -1.02 3.82
C THR A 48 2.53 -2.52 3.57
N ASN A 49 1.77 -3.27 4.36
CA ASN A 49 1.63 -4.73 4.27
C ASN A 49 0.45 -5.17 3.37
N ALA A 50 -0.27 -4.23 2.75
CA ALA A 50 -1.57 -4.48 2.11
C ALA A 50 -1.55 -5.67 1.15
N ALA A 51 -0.56 -5.76 0.26
CA ALA A 51 -0.48 -6.85 -0.69
C ALA A 51 -0.33 -8.24 -0.03
N MET A 52 0.38 -8.32 1.10
CA MET A 52 0.51 -9.58 1.86
C MET A 52 -0.81 -9.98 2.53
N VAL A 53 -1.52 -9.01 3.09
CA VAL A 53 -2.81 -9.23 3.75
C VAL A 53 -3.85 -9.71 2.74
N LEU A 54 -3.87 -9.13 1.54
CA LEU A 54 -4.86 -9.41 0.51
C LEU A 54 -4.54 -10.65 -0.33
N ALA A 55 -3.27 -11.12 -0.35
CA ALA A 55 -2.86 -12.29 -1.13
C ALA A 55 -3.61 -13.56 -0.76
N LYS A 56 -3.74 -13.84 0.55
CA LYS A 56 -4.41 -15.06 1.04
C LYS A 56 -5.91 -15.12 0.66
N PRO A 57 -6.73 -14.09 0.95
CA PRO A 57 -8.15 -14.11 0.60
C PRO A 57 -8.40 -14.06 -0.91
N THR A 58 -7.59 -13.33 -1.68
CA THR A 58 -7.74 -13.28 -3.15
C THR A 58 -7.15 -14.51 -3.86
N GLY A 59 -6.31 -15.30 -3.18
CA GLY A 59 -5.58 -16.41 -3.78
C GLY A 59 -4.49 -15.98 -4.77
N GLN A 60 -4.11 -14.70 -4.80
CA GLN A 60 -3.11 -14.15 -5.72
C GLN A 60 -1.71 -14.17 -5.10
N ASN A 61 -0.69 -14.10 -5.96
CA ASN A 61 0.69 -13.95 -5.53
C ASN A 61 0.88 -12.57 -4.85
N PRO A 62 1.45 -12.50 -3.63
CA PRO A 62 1.60 -11.24 -2.89
C PRO A 62 2.48 -10.23 -3.62
N ARG A 63 3.50 -10.66 -4.37
CA ARG A 63 4.35 -9.76 -5.16
C ARG A 63 3.59 -9.18 -6.35
N ALA A 64 2.78 -9.98 -7.04
CA ALA A 64 1.94 -9.48 -8.13
C ALA A 64 0.88 -8.48 -7.63
N LEU A 65 0.33 -8.69 -6.43
CA LEU A 65 -0.54 -7.70 -5.80
C LEU A 65 0.21 -6.42 -5.41
N ALA A 66 1.45 -6.56 -4.91
CA ALA A 66 2.30 -5.41 -4.59
C ALA A 66 2.63 -4.59 -5.84
N GLU A 67 2.81 -5.21 -7.00
CA GLU A 67 2.99 -4.53 -8.28
C GLU A 67 1.77 -3.70 -8.68
N LYS A 68 0.58 -4.30 -8.64
CA LYS A 68 -0.68 -3.58 -8.92
C LYS A 68 -0.89 -2.41 -7.95
N LEU A 69 -0.64 -2.64 -6.67
CA LEU A 69 -0.80 -1.63 -5.64
C LEU A 69 0.23 -0.50 -5.80
N ALA A 70 1.50 -0.83 -6.03
CA ALA A 70 2.55 0.17 -6.23
C ALA A 70 2.24 1.05 -7.46
N GLU A 71 1.74 0.45 -8.54
CA GLU A 71 1.32 1.22 -9.72
C GLU A 71 0.16 2.17 -9.41
N ALA A 72 -0.87 1.72 -8.69
CA ALA A 72 -1.97 2.57 -8.26
C ALA A 72 -1.48 3.72 -7.37
N LEU A 73 -0.57 3.45 -6.43
CA LEU A 73 -0.04 4.44 -5.50
C LEU A 73 0.88 5.48 -6.16
N ARG A 74 1.55 5.16 -7.26
CA ARG A 74 2.32 6.15 -8.04
C ARG A 74 1.48 7.28 -8.62
N SER A 75 0.16 7.09 -8.71
CA SER A 75 -0.77 8.13 -9.15
C SER A 75 -1.15 9.11 -8.04
N ASP A 76 -0.78 8.85 -6.78
CA ASP A 76 -1.00 9.79 -5.68
C ASP A 76 -0.08 11.02 -5.83
N ALA A 77 -0.64 12.21 -5.65
CA ALA A 77 0.07 13.46 -5.85
C ALA A 77 1.23 13.67 -4.87
N ASP A 78 1.19 13.06 -3.69
CA ASP A 78 2.17 13.24 -2.62
C ASP A 78 3.23 12.13 -2.60
N ILE A 79 3.07 11.06 -3.39
CA ILE A 79 4.01 9.94 -3.47
C ILE A 79 5.05 10.21 -4.57
N ALA A 80 6.34 10.18 -4.20
CA ALA A 80 7.46 10.31 -5.10
C ALA A 80 7.85 8.95 -5.73
N SER A 81 7.87 7.88 -4.92
CA SER A 81 8.10 6.52 -5.42
C SER A 81 7.37 5.47 -4.58
N ALA A 82 7.05 4.35 -5.22
CA ALA A 82 6.50 3.16 -4.58
C ALA A 82 7.32 1.94 -5.03
N GLU A 83 8.00 1.31 -4.07
CA GLU A 83 8.98 0.24 -4.30
C GLU A 83 8.60 -1.02 -3.54
N ILE A 84 8.79 -2.18 -4.16
CA ILE A 84 8.36 -3.46 -3.61
C ILE A 84 9.54 -4.12 -2.89
N ALA A 85 9.34 -4.44 -1.61
CA ALA A 85 10.32 -5.13 -0.79
C ALA A 85 9.85 -6.55 -0.41
N GLY A 86 10.81 -7.47 -0.45
CA GLY A 86 10.61 -8.86 -0.03
C GLY A 86 9.40 -9.53 -0.71
N PRO A 87 8.53 -10.21 0.06
CA PRO A 87 7.42 -10.98 -0.50
C PRO A 87 6.21 -10.13 -0.93
N GLY A 88 6.16 -8.83 -0.59
CA GLY A 88 5.00 -7.98 -0.91
C GLY A 88 4.79 -6.78 0.00
N PHE A 89 5.83 -6.27 0.67
CA PHE A 89 5.76 -4.94 1.27
C PHE A 89 5.86 -3.90 0.16
N VAL A 90 5.13 -2.80 0.28
CA VAL A 90 5.30 -1.62 -0.60
C VAL A 90 5.82 -0.48 0.26
N ASN A 91 7.05 -0.07 0.01
CA ASN A 91 7.66 1.10 0.63
C ASN A 91 7.36 2.34 -0.22
N LEU A 92 7.02 3.44 0.43
CA LEU A 92 6.66 4.70 -0.21
C LEU A 92 7.64 5.78 0.22
N ARG A 93 8.11 6.54 -0.76
CA ARG A 93 8.80 7.81 -0.54
C ARG A 93 7.85 8.93 -0.89
N LEU A 94 7.75 9.94 -0.04
CA LEU A 94 6.92 11.11 -0.25
C LEU A 94 7.70 12.20 -0.95
N LYS A 95 6.98 13.08 -1.67
CA LYS A 95 7.58 14.26 -2.28
C LYS A 95 7.94 15.26 -1.18
N ASP A 96 9.06 15.96 -1.34
CA ASP A 96 9.49 17.00 -0.39
C ASP A 96 8.39 18.03 -0.10
N ALA A 97 7.60 18.39 -1.10
CA ALA A 97 6.48 19.34 -0.98
C ALA A 97 5.44 18.93 0.08
N PHE A 98 5.25 17.64 0.34
CA PHE A 98 4.31 17.13 1.35
C PHE A 98 4.68 17.58 2.77
N TRP A 99 5.98 17.79 3.03
CA TRP A 99 6.48 18.19 4.34
C TRP A 99 6.45 19.70 4.59
N HIS A 100 6.15 20.48 3.55
CA HIS A 100 6.14 21.94 3.58
C HIS A 100 4.73 22.55 3.57
N THR A 101 3.70 21.70 3.53
CA THR A 101 2.27 22.07 3.62
C THR A 101 1.75 21.97 5.04
#